data_AF-A0A8S2Z3N0-F1
#
_entry.id   AF-A0A8S2Z3N0-F1
#
_cell.length_a   1.000
_cell.length_b   1.000
_cell.length_c   1.000
_cell.angle_alpha   90.00
_cell.angle_beta   90.00
_cell.angle_gamma   90.00
#
_symmetry.space_group_name_H-M   'P 1'
#
loop_
_entity.id
_entity.type
_entity.pdbx_description
1 polymer ?
#
loop_
_entity_poly.entity_id
_entity_poly.type
_entity_poly.pdbx_seq_one_letter_code
_entity_poly.pdbx_strand_id
1 'polypeptide(L)' 'GLCEELKVKEHSPTACLVTWLPPSDTSNASIRNYIVEKQQVGRLTWQTVSDSSQTCTCLVNELTPNVQYKVRVAAINEFG' A
#
# COMPACT_ATOMS: atom_id res chain seq x y z
N GLY A 1 -1.81 -8.72 -8.62
CA GLY A 1 -2.77 -9.30 -7.65
C GLY A 1 -2.94 -8.37 -6.45
N LEU A 2 -4.06 -8.44 -5.74
CA LEU A 2 -4.23 -7.69 -4.47
C LEU A 2 -3.40 -8.40 -3.39
N CYS A 3 -2.68 -7.60 -2.59
CA CYS A 3 -1.93 -8.13 -1.45
C CYS A 3 -2.89 -8.54 -0.33
N GLU A 4 -2.49 -9.54 0.44
CA GLU A 4 -3.28 -10.06 1.54
C GLU A 4 -2.87 -9.42 2.87
N GLU A 5 -3.76 -9.53 3.87
CA GLU A 5 -3.50 -9.08 5.24
C GLU A 5 -2.92 -7.67 5.41
N LEU A 6 -3.36 -6.69 4.59
CA LEU A 6 -2.95 -5.30 4.76
C LEU A 6 -3.35 -4.80 6.16
N LYS A 7 -2.36 -4.49 6.99
CA LYS A 7 -2.49 -4.11 8.40
C LYS A 7 -1.70 -2.84 8.69
N VAL A 8 -2.16 -2.07 9.67
CA VAL A 8 -1.41 -0.96 10.25
C VAL A 8 -0.61 -1.48 11.44
N LYS A 9 0.71 -1.31 11.42
CA LYS A 9 1.61 -1.73 12.51
C LYS A 9 1.84 -0.62 13.52
N GLU A 10 2.07 0.61 13.06
CA GLU A 10 2.32 1.80 13.89
C GLU A 10 1.63 3.01 13.27
N HIS A 11 1.24 3.98 14.09
CA HIS A 11 0.61 5.21 13.60
C HIS A 11 0.88 6.42 14.49
N SER A 12 0.85 7.58 13.85
CA SER A 12 0.82 8.91 14.44
C SER A 12 -0.28 9.71 13.74
N PRO A 13 -0.60 10.94 14.20
CA PRO A 13 -1.57 11.78 13.51
C PRO A 13 -1.20 12.13 12.06
N THR A 14 0.08 11.99 11.68
CA THR A 14 0.60 12.40 10.36
C THR A 14 1.21 11.26 9.53
N ALA A 15 1.33 10.06 10.08
CA ALA A 15 1.85 8.91 9.36
C ALA A 15 1.35 7.58 9.92
N CYS A 16 1.36 6.53 9.11
CA CYS A 16 1.22 5.15 9.58
C CYS A 16 2.14 4.20 8.83
N LEU A 17 2.66 3.20 9.53
CA LEU A 17 3.41 2.10 8.95
C LEU A 17 2.43 0.98 8.61
N VAL A 18 2.33 0.64 7.33
CA VAL A 18 1.50 -0.48 6.86
C VAL A 18 2.36 -1.67 6.47
N THR A 19 1.84 -2.86 6.70
CA THR A 19 2.46 -4.14 6.33
C THR A 19 1.43 -5.02 5.65
N TRP A 20 1.88 -5.85 4.71
CA TRP A 20 1.02 -6.79 3.99
C TRP A 20 1.75 -8.12 3.77
N LEU A 21 1.03 -9.09 3.21
CA LEU A 21 1.62 -10.31 2.68
C LEU A 21 1.56 -10.31 1.14
N PRO A 22 2.53 -10.96 0.47
CA PRO A 22 2.44 -11.21 -0.96
C PRO A 22 1.12 -11.91 -1.32
N PRO A 23 0.52 -11.64 -2.51
CA PRO A 23 -0.63 -12.39 -3.01
C PRO A 23 -0.35 -13.91 -3.06
N SER A 24 -1.31 -14.74 -2.65
CA SER A 24 -1.17 -16.21 -2.71
C SER A 24 -1.14 -16.77 -4.14
N ASP A 25 -1.81 -16.10 -5.09
CA ASP A 25 -1.94 -16.52 -6.49
C ASP A 25 -0.97 -15.76 -7.43
N THR A 26 0.32 -15.72 -7.12
CA THR A 26 1.31 -15.31 -8.13
C THR A 26 1.40 -16.45 -9.16
N SER A 27 0.89 -16.23 -10.36
CA SER A 27 0.75 -17.21 -11.44
C SER A 27 2.10 -17.69 -12.03
N ASN A 28 3.04 -18.16 -11.20
CA ASN A 28 4.46 -18.40 -11.51
C ASN A 28 5.27 -17.16 -11.90
N ALA A 29 4.72 -15.95 -11.78
CA ALA A 29 5.46 -14.71 -12.05
C ALA A 29 5.99 -14.12 -10.74
N SER A 30 7.31 -13.92 -10.66
CA SER A 30 7.96 -13.28 -9.51
C SER A 30 7.44 -11.84 -9.35
N ILE A 31 7.11 -11.47 -8.10
CA ILE A 31 6.77 -10.09 -7.78
C ILE A 31 8.05 -9.27 -7.82
N ARG A 32 8.05 -8.19 -8.62
CA ARG A 32 9.18 -7.27 -8.74
C ARG A 32 9.14 -6.20 -7.66
N ASN A 33 7.98 -5.61 -7.44
CA ASN A 33 7.76 -4.51 -6.52
C ASN A 33 6.27 -4.35 -6.19
N TYR A 34 5.98 -3.43 -5.28
CA TYR A 34 4.64 -3.04 -4.89
C TYR A 34 4.41 -1.55 -5.13
N ILE A 35 3.20 -1.22 -5.59
CA ILE A 35 2.67 0.14 -5.60
C ILE A 35 1.78 0.30 -4.37
N VAL A 36 2.04 1.34 -3.58
CA VAL A 36 1.28 1.72 -2.39
C VAL A 36 0.62 3.06 -2.65
N GLU A 37 -0.70 3.12 -2.46
CA GLU A 37 -1.48 4.33 -2.67
C GLU A 37 -2.38 4.61 -1.47
N LYS A 38 -2.62 5.90 -1.22
CA LYS A 38 -3.59 6.39 -0.22
C LYS A 38 -4.69 7.21 -0.88
N GLN A 39 -5.88 7.18 -0.32
CA GLN A 39 -6.99 8.03 -0.72
C GLN A 39 -7.71 8.56 0.51
N GLN A 40 -7.89 9.87 0.59
CA GLN A 40 -8.77 10.47 1.60
C GLN A 40 -10.21 10.01 1.36
N VAL A 41 -10.89 9.55 2.40
CA VAL A 41 -12.31 9.17 2.32
C VAL A 41 -13.14 10.38 1.86
N GLY A 42 -13.99 10.17 0.85
CA GLY A 42 -14.79 11.23 0.21
C GLY A 42 -14.13 11.87 -1.01
N ARG A 43 -12.85 11.59 -1.29
CA ARG A 43 -12.20 11.94 -2.57
C ARG A 43 -12.18 10.73 -3.50
N LEU A 44 -12.19 10.99 -4.82
CA LEU A 44 -12.07 9.95 -5.85
C LEU A 44 -10.62 9.65 -6.25
N THR A 45 -9.69 10.54 -5.89
CA THR A 45 -8.30 10.47 -6.32
C THR A 45 -7.46 9.63 -5.35
N TRP A 46 -6.74 8.65 -5.89
CA TRP A 46 -5.66 7.97 -5.19
C TRP A 46 -4.36 8.75 -5.38
N GLN A 47 -3.53 8.77 -4.34
CA GLN A 47 -2.21 9.38 -4.34
C GLN A 47 -1.17 8.30 -4.11
N THR A 48 -0.15 8.25 -4.98
CA THR A 48 0.97 7.34 -4.83
C THR A 48 1.81 7.72 -3.62
N VAL A 49 2.00 6.75 -2.73
CA VAL A 49 2.91 6.84 -1.59
C VAL A 49 4.26 6.24 -1.98
N SER A 50 4.24 5.12 -2.68
CA SER A 50 5.42 4.46 -3.24
C SER A 50 5.03 3.74 -4.53
N ASP A 51 5.84 3.85 -5.57
CA ASP A 51 5.66 3.19 -6.87
C ASP A 51 6.54 1.94 -7.05
N SER A 52 7.49 1.73 -6.14
CA SER A 52 8.59 0.79 -6.30
C SER A 52 9.05 0.14 -5.01
N SER A 53 8.14 -0.04 -4.03
CA SER A 53 8.49 -0.70 -2.77
C SER A 53 8.93 -2.15 -3.02
N GLN A 54 10.12 -2.50 -2.56
CA GLN A 54 10.69 -3.86 -2.67
C GLN A 54 10.37 -4.75 -1.47
N THR A 55 9.74 -4.18 -0.43
CA THR A 55 9.41 -4.88 0.81
C THR A 55 7.91 -4.89 1.04
N CYS A 56 7.42 -5.78 1.89
CA CYS A 56 6.01 -5.84 2.27
C CYS A 56 5.65 -4.87 3.42
N THR A 57 6.33 -3.73 3.47
CA THR A 57 6.11 -2.64 4.43
C THR A 57 6.25 -1.29 3.75
N CYS A 58 5.48 -0.30 4.20
CA CYS A 58 5.56 1.07 3.68
C CYS A 58 5.13 2.09 4.72
N LEU A 59 5.87 3.19 4.84
CA LEU A 59 5.46 4.34 5.63
C LEU A 59 4.53 5.23 4.80
N VAL A 60 3.25 5.25 5.15
CA VAL A 60 2.26 6.17 4.59
C VAL A 60 2.32 7.47 5.39
N ASN A 61 3.01 8.48 4.88
CA ASN A 61 3.18 9.78 5.51
C ASN A 61 2.19 10.83 4.98
N GLU A 62 2.34 12.08 5.41
CA GLU A 62 1.50 13.22 5.00
C GLU A 62 0.01 12.94 5.20
N LEU A 63 -0.33 12.36 6.35
CA LEU A 63 -1.70 12.24 6.81
C LEU A 63 -2.10 13.53 7.52
N THR A 64 -3.37 13.92 7.38
CA THR A 64 -3.93 15.03 8.14
C THR A 64 -4.62 14.47 9.39
N PRO A 65 -4.36 15.02 10.59
CA PRO A 65 -5.06 14.61 11.80
C PRO A 65 -6.58 14.68 11.65
N ASN A 66 -7.28 13.69 12.21
CA ASN A 66 -8.74 13.55 12.13
C ASN A 66 -9.31 13.31 10.71
N VAL A 67 -8.46 13.00 9.72
CA VAL A 67 -8.91 12.61 8.38
C VAL A 67 -8.77 11.11 8.21
N GLN A 68 -9.83 10.48 7.67
CA GLN A 68 -9.80 9.06 7.33
C GLN A 68 -9.21 8.83 5.95
N TYR A 69 -8.38 7.79 5.83
CA TYR A 69 -7.75 7.39 4.58
C TYR A 69 -8.01 5.90 4.31
N LYS A 70 -8.17 5.57 3.04
CA LYS A 70 -8.03 4.20 2.52
C LYS A 70 -6.62 4.03 2.02
N VAL A 71 -6.05 2.85 2.22
CA VAL A 71 -4.76 2.45 1.67
C VAL A 71 -4.98 1.20 0.83
N ARG A 72 -4.29 1.12 -0.32
CA ARG A 72 -4.26 -0.08 -1.14
C ARG A 72 -2.83 -0.39 -1.56
N VAL A 73 -2.57 -1.67 -1.79
CA VAL A 73 -1.28 -2.17 -2.26
C VAL A 73 -1.51 -3.10 -3.44
N ALA A 74 -0.82 -2.83 -4.55
CA ALA A 74 -0.82 -3.65 -5.75
C ALA A 74 0.56 -4.27 -5.95
N ALA A 75 0.61 -5.59 -6.14
CA ALA A 75 1.84 -6.28 -6.53
C ALA A 75 2.04 -6.15 -8.05
N ILE A 76 3.23 -5.74 -8.45
CA ILE A 76 3.69 -5.65 -9.84
C ILE A 76 4.55 -6.88 -10.13
N ASN A 77 4.17 -7.63 -11.16
CA ASN A 77 4.93 -8.78 -11.64
C ASN A 77 5.77 -8.40 -12.87
N GLU A 78 6.55 -9.33 -13.41
CA GLU A 78 7.39 -9.10 -14.59
C GLU A 78 6.63 -8.71 -15.86
N PHE A 79 5.30 -8.87 -15.88
CA PHE A 79 4.43 -8.59 -17.02
C PHE A 79 3.65 -7.27 -16.89
N GLY A 80 3.75 -6.58 -15.75
CA GLY A 80 3.06 -5.32 -15.47
C GLY A 80 1.77 -5.50 -14.70
#